data_AF-A0A1Z4ERQ2-F1
#
_entry.id   AF-A0A1Z4ERQ2-F1
#
_cell.length_a   1.000
_cell.length_b   1.000
_cell.length_c   1.000
_cell.angle_alpha   90.00
_cell.angle_beta   90.00
_cell.angle_gamma   90.00
#
_symmetry.space_group_name_H-M   'P 1'
#
loop_
_entity.id
_entity.type
_entity.pdbx_description
1 polymer ?
#
loop_
_entity_poly.entity_id
_entity_poly.type
_entity_poly.pdbx_seq_one_letter_code
_entity_poly.pdbx_strand_id
1 'polypeptide(L)'
;MTSDSVARFLKAERRSLSVPEEKSVIVDPSDREWAEVTHRLEIAGFDDLQTLRLVPERLEERVARQAIAEDDIAVREIARRMAESVVEHPDAQDSCCTPCASKSEGRVSYPARLGQLYREIRPAMHTNLSRAVGDALGVPLEADSLEAKITHSFTQRYAAHVTRIPLIIVLFKDIEIGRNATLTLGSKAKSLWANDIRIHTGGRLVITSSYIKIRATSVRGNLA
;
A
#
# COMPACT_ATOMS: atom_id res chain seq x y z
N MET A 1 -5.98 20.50 -11.67
CA MET A 1 -5.36 20.34 -13.00
C MET A 1 -4.28 19.27 -12.92
N THR A 2 -4.22 18.36 -13.88
CA THR A 2 -3.19 17.31 -13.95
C THR A 2 -1.83 17.85 -14.34
N SER A 3 -0.76 17.34 -13.74
CA SER A 3 0.61 17.73 -14.07
C SER A 3 1.04 17.23 -15.47
N ASP A 4 1.98 17.94 -16.09
CA ASP A 4 2.57 17.56 -17.37
C ASP A 4 3.25 16.18 -17.33
N SER A 5 3.77 15.78 -16.16
CA SER A 5 4.38 14.48 -15.95
C SER A 5 3.34 13.35 -16.11
N VAL A 6 2.19 13.50 -15.45
CA VAL A 6 1.07 12.55 -15.57
C VAL A 6 0.46 12.57 -16.97
N ALA A 7 0.26 13.76 -17.55
CA ALA A 7 -0.30 13.88 -18.89
C ALA A 7 0.58 13.19 -19.97
N ARG A 8 1.91 13.33 -19.87
CA ARG A 8 2.85 12.62 -20.76
C ARG A 8 2.81 11.11 -20.55
N PHE A 9 2.73 10.66 -19.30
CA PHE A 9 2.63 9.25 -18.98
C PHE A 9 1.37 8.58 -19.56
N LEU A 10 0.22 9.25 -19.50
CA LEU A 10 -1.02 8.70 -20.06
C LEU A 10 -0.95 8.50 -21.58
N LYS A 11 -0.09 9.25 -22.27
CA LYS A 11 0.16 9.19 -23.71
C LYS A 11 1.42 8.37 -24.06
N ALA A 12 2.11 7.80 -23.08
CA ALA A 12 3.34 7.07 -23.32
C ALA A 12 3.10 5.83 -24.20
N GLU A 13 4.05 5.58 -25.11
CA GLU A 13 4.05 4.38 -25.94
C GLU A 13 4.21 3.15 -25.07
N ARG A 14 3.53 2.07 -25.45
CA ARG A 14 3.49 0.84 -24.67
C ARG A 14 4.08 -0.30 -25.48
N ARG A 15 5.07 -0.98 -24.92
CA ARG A 15 5.62 -2.24 -25.46
C ARG A 15 5.08 -3.44 -24.69
N SER A 16 4.95 -4.57 -25.37
CA SER A 16 4.55 -5.82 -24.71
C SER A 16 5.76 -6.53 -24.10
N LEU A 17 5.52 -7.35 -23.08
CA LEU A 17 6.52 -8.22 -22.46
C LEU A 17 6.05 -9.67 -22.59
N SER A 18 6.92 -10.53 -23.09
CA SER A 18 6.75 -11.98 -23.03
C SER A 18 7.89 -12.57 -22.21
N VAL A 19 7.55 -13.23 -21.10
CA VAL A 19 8.49 -13.98 -20.27
C VAL A 19 8.51 -15.41 -20.78
N PRO A 20 9.64 -15.88 -21.35
CA PRO A 20 9.71 -17.21 -21.93
C PRO A 20 9.48 -18.31 -20.88
N GLU A 21 9.05 -19.48 -21.33
CA GLU A 21 8.81 -20.65 -20.47
C GLU A 21 10.05 -20.98 -19.62
N GLU A 22 9.82 -21.36 -18.36
CA GLU A 22 10.85 -21.74 -17.38
C GLU A 22 11.91 -20.65 -17.09
N LYS A 23 11.71 -19.43 -17.57
CA LYS A 23 12.60 -18.30 -17.31
C LYS A 23 12.10 -17.45 -16.16
N SER A 24 13.05 -16.79 -15.52
CA SER A 24 12.80 -15.72 -14.55
C SER A 24 13.27 -14.41 -15.14
N VAL A 25 12.38 -13.42 -15.20
CA VAL A 25 12.68 -12.05 -15.63
C VAL A 25 12.39 -11.12 -14.47
N ILE A 26 13.35 -10.25 -14.17
CA ILE A 26 13.21 -9.22 -13.13
C ILE A 26 13.12 -7.87 -13.83
N VAL A 27 12.01 -7.17 -13.60
CA VAL A 27 11.81 -5.79 -14.04
C VAL A 27 12.14 -4.88 -12.86
N ASP A 28 13.39 -4.43 -12.78
CA ASP A 28 13.82 -3.42 -11.80
C ASP A 28 13.78 -2.02 -12.44
N PRO A 29 13.02 -1.06 -11.87
CA PRO A 29 13.01 0.34 -12.31
C PRO A 29 14.38 1.06 -12.29
N SER A 30 15.38 0.48 -11.63
CA SER A 30 16.75 1.00 -11.55
C SER A 30 17.59 0.61 -12.76
N ASP A 31 17.21 -0.46 -13.46
CA ASP A 31 17.99 -1.02 -14.55
C ASP A 31 17.70 -0.29 -15.85
N ARG A 32 18.77 0.00 -16.60
CA ARG A 32 18.66 0.72 -17.88
C ARG A 32 17.86 -0.05 -18.93
N GLU A 33 17.87 -1.38 -18.87
CA GLU A 33 17.10 -2.26 -19.76
C GLU A 33 15.58 -1.98 -19.71
N TRP A 34 15.08 -1.57 -18.54
CA TRP A 34 13.66 -1.30 -18.31
C TRP A 34 13.32 0.19 -18.32
N ALA A 35 14.24 1.05 -18.74
CA ALA A 35 14.05 2.51 -18.70
C ALA A 35 12.86 2.97 -19.56
N GLU A 36 12.62 2.32 -20.70
CA GLU A 36 11.53 2.68 -21.63
C GLU A 36 10.13 2.41 -21.06
N VAL A 37 10.00 1.41 -20.18
CA VAL A 37 8.73 1.02 -19.54
C VAL A 37 8.60 1.58 -18.13
N THR A 38 9.65 2.21 -17.61
CA THR A 38 9.71 2.76 -16.26
C THR A 38 9.48 4.25 -16.30
N HIS A 39 8.32 4.68 -15.82
CA HIS A 39 7.95 6.09 -15.78
C HIS A 39 8.08 6.62 -14.36
N ARG A 40 8.93 7.64 -14.20
CA ARG A 40 9.07 8.42 -12.98
C ARG A 40 8.15 9.63 -13.08
N LEU A 41 7.07 9.62 -12.30
CA LEU A 41 6.08 10.68 -12.26
C LEU A 41 6.33 11.60 -11.08
N GLU A 42 6.17 12.89 -11.31
CA GLU A 42 6.11 13.90 -10.27
C GLU A 42 4.64 14.18 -9.97
N ILE A 43 4.16 13.71 -8.82
CA ILE A 43 2.81 14.01 -8.35
C ILE A 43 2.83 15.41 -7.75
N ALA A 44 2.14 16.35 -8.39
CA ALA A 44 2.07 17.74 -7.96
C ALA A 44 0.78 18.04 -7.18
N GLY A 45 -0.29 17.29 -7.44
CA GLY A 45 -1.61 17.52 -6.84
C GLY A 45 -2.35 16.25 -6.47
N PHE A 46 -3.39 16.38 -5.66
CA PHE A 46 -4.30 15.27 -5.38
C PHE A 46 -5.01 14.76 -6.66
N ASP A 47 -5.31 15.67 -7.59
CA ASP A 47 -5.85 15.37 -8.92
C ASP A 47 -4.97 14.38 -9.72
N ASP A 48 -3.65 14.41 -9.54
CA ASP A 48 -2.74 13.47 -10.20
C ASP A 48 -2.93 12.06 -9.64
N LEU A 49 -3.12 11.93 -8.32
CA LEU A 49 -3.43 10.64 -7.68
C LEU A 49 -4.78 10.09 -8.14
N GLN A 50 -5.77 10.97 -8.28
CA GLN A 50 -7.10 10.65 -8.82
C GLN A 50 -7.03 10.22 -10.29
N THR A 51 -6.27 10.95 -11.11
CA THR A 51 -6.07 10.66 -12.54
C THR A 51 -5.37 9.31 -12.75
N LEU A 52 -4.39 9.00 -11.90
CA LEU A 52 -3.74 7.69 -11.87
C LEU A 52 -4.60 6.60 -11.22
N ARG A 53 -5.80 6.96 -10.73
CA ARG A 53 -6.72 6.10 -9.97
C ARG A 53 -6.08 5.47 -8.73
N LEU A 54 -5.04 6.08 -8.17
CA LEU A 54 -4.47 5.65 -6.88
C LEU A 54 -5.40 6.03 -5.72
N VAL A 55 -6.21 7.06 -5.94
CA VAL A 55 -7.30 7.54 -5.11
C VAL A 55 -8.57 7.60 -5.99
N PRO A 56 -9.78 7.36 -5.46
CA PRO A 56 -11.01 7.51 -6.24
C PRO A 56 -11.17 8.92 -6.84
N GLU A 57 -11.61 8.99 -8.09
CA GLU A 57 -11.74 10.24 -8.86
C GLU A 57 -12.69 11.26 -8.20
N ARG A 58 -13.69 10.78 -7.46
CA ARG A 58 -14.71 11.62 -6.79
C ARG A 58 -14.41 11.89 -5.31
N LEU A 59 -13.33 11.33 -4.76
CA LEU A 59 -12.99 11.54 -3.36
C LEU A 59 -12.24 12.86 -3.21
N GLU A 60 -12.81 13.81 -2.49
CA GLU A 60 -12.14 15.08 -2.19
C GLU A 60 -10.96 14.88 -1.23
N GLU A 61 -9.88 15.62 -1.45
CA GLU A 61 -8.68 15.58 -0.60
C GLU A 61 -9.00 15.85 0.87
N ARG A 62 -9.80 16.90 1.13
CA ARG A 62 -10.20 17.29 2.49
C ARG A 62 -10.94 16.16 3.19
N VAL A 63 -11.85 15.48 2.48
CA VAL A 63 -12.63 14.36 3.01
C VAL A 63 -11.72 13.18 3.31
N ALA A 64 -10.80 12.82 2.40
CA ALA A 64 -9.83 11.75 2.63
C ALA A 64 -8.95 12.03 3.87
N ARG A 65 -8.40 13.24 3.98
CA ARG A 65 -7.57 13.65 5.11
C ARG A 65 -8.35 13.65 6.43
N GLN A 66 -9.59 14.14 6.41
CA GLN A 66 -10.45 14.15 7.59
C GLN A 66 -10.77 12.73 8.06
N ALA A 67 -11.15 11.83 7.14
CA ALA A 67 -11.45 10.45 7.46
C ALA A 67 -10.23 9.71 8.06
N ILE A 68 -9.03 9.97 7.52
CA ILE A 68 -7.77 9.44 8.08
C ILE A 68 -7.54 9.96 9.50
N ALA A 69 -7.77 11.26 9.73
CA ALA A 69 -7.61 11.85 11.07
C ALA A 69 -8.60 11.26 12.08
N GLU A 70 -9.85 11.04 11.68
CA GLU A 70 -10.88 10.39 12.51
C GLU A 70 -10.51 8.93 12.84
N ASP A 71 -10.00 8.18 11.86
CA ASP A 71 -9.45 6.83 12.09
C ASP A 71 -8.27 6.87 13.06
N ASP A 72 -7.34 7.83 12.91
CA ASP A 72 -6.18 7.98 13.80
C ASP A 72 -6.61 8.30 15.24
N ILE A 73 -7.63 9.15 15.43
CA ILE A 73 -8.20 9.47 16.74
C ILE A 73 -8.82 8.22 17.37
N ALA A 74 -9.63 7.47 16.61
CA ALA A 74 -10.27 6.25 17.09
C ALA A 74 -9.22 5.19 17.50
N VAL A 75 -8.18 5.00 16.69
CA VAL A 75 -7.10 4.04 16.99
C VAL A 75 -6.30 4.46 18.21
N ARG A 76 -6.00 5.76 18.38
CA ARG A 76 -5.34 6.26 19.59
C ARG A 76 -6.17 6.00 20.83
N GLU A 77 -7.48 6.18 20.75
CA GLU A 77 -8.38 5.93 21.88
C GLU A 77 -8.44 4.45 22.25
N ILE A 78 -8.50 3.54 21.27
CA ILE A 78 -8.43 2.09 21.54
C ILE A 78 -7.08 1.73 22.17
N ALA A 79 -5.98 2.20 21.58
CA ALA A 79 -4.64 1.95 22.10
C ALA A 79 -4.46 2.50 23.52
N ARG A 80 -5.04 3.66 23.81
CA ARG A 80 -5.05 4.28 25.14
C ARG A 80 -5.77 3.40 26.16
N ARG A 81 -7.00 2.96 25.87
CA ARG A 81 -7.75 2.06 26.75
C ARG A 81 -7.00 0.75 27.03
N MET A 82 -6.38 0.15 26.01
CA MET A 82 -5.59 -1.07 26.14
C MET A 82 -4.28 -0.87 26.93
N ALA A 83 -3.68 0.32 26.84
CA ALA A 83 -2.48 0.66 27.61
C ALA A 83 -2.83 0.90 29.10
N GLU A 84 -3.97 1.54 29.36
CA GLU A 84 -4.48 1.84 30.71
C GLU A 84 -5.03 0.59 31.42
N SER A 85 -5.64 -0.36 30.70
CA SER A 85 -6.28 -1.56 31.25
C SER A 85 -5.33 -2.58 31.90
N VAL A 86 -4.01 -2.35 31.85
CA VAL A 86 -3.00 -3.26 32.41
C VAL A 86 -2.31 -2.65 33.64
N VAL A 87 -2.89 -1.59 34.22
CA VAL A 87 -2.37 -0.96 35.45
C VAL A 87 -2.89 -1.61 36.74
N GLU A 88 -3.80 -2.58 36.68
CA GLU A 88 -4.29 -3.26 37.90
C GLU A 88 -3.96 -4.76 37.91
N HIS A 89 -2.78 -5.09 38.43
CA HIS A 89 -2.61 -6.30 39.22
C HIS A 89 -2.51 -5.87 40.69
N PRO A 90 -3.60 -5.99 41.47
CA PRO A 90 -3.59 -5.69 42.90
C PRO A 90 -2.64 -6.60 43.70
N ASP A 91 -2.16 -7.71 43.13
CA ASP A 91 -1.49 -8.77 43.89
C ASP A 91 0.05 -8.69 43.88
N ALA A 92 0.64 -7.51 43.64
CA ALA A 92 2.08 -7.30 43.79
C ALA A 92 2.48 -6.70 45.16
N GLN A 93 1.60 -6.78 46.16
CA GLN A 93 1.90 -6.55 47.58
C GLN A 93 1.67 -7.86 48.33
N ASP A 94 2.69 -8.73 48.30
CA ASP A 94 3.02 -9.78 49.28
C ASP A 94 3.53 -11.05 48.59
N SER A 95 4.80 -11.01 48.19
CA SER A 95 5.61 -12.24 48.20
C SER A 95 7.07 -11.87 48.37
N CYS A 96 7.44 -11.54 49.61
CA CYS A 96 8.80 -11.67 50.10
C CYS A 96 9.22 -13.15 50.06
N CYS A 97 9.59 -13.68 48.89
CA CYS A 97 10.44 -14.86 48.76
C CYS A 97 10.94 -15.03 47.32
N THR A 98 12.27 -15.23 47.22
CA THR A 98 13.08 -15.80 46.11
C THR A 98 13.90 -14.82 45.25
N PRO A 99 15.25 -14.90 45.28
CA PRO A 99 16.12 -14.26 44.32
C PRO A 99 16.39 -15.22 43.16
N CYS A 100 15.70 -15.04 42.03
CA CYS A 100 16.08 -15.69 40.78
C CYS A 100 16.31 -14.62 39.71
N ALA A 101 17.57 -14.43 39.35
CA ALA A 101 17.94 -13.75 38.12
C ALA A 101 17.34 -14.49 36.92
N SER A 102 16.40 -13.86 36.22
CA SER A 102 16.36 -13.84 34.76
C SER A 102 15.20 -12.98 34.27
N LYS A 103 15.51 -12.15 33.26
CA LYS A 103 14.60 -11.34 32.46
C LYS A 103 13.98 -10.14 33.17
N SER A 104 14.77 -9.06 33.15
CA SER A 104 14.22 -7.73 32.92
C SER A 104 13.41 -7.72 31.62
N GLU A 105 12.17 -8.23 31.64
CA GLU A 105 11.13 -7.63 30.81
C GLU A 105 10.92 -6.24 31.37
N GLY A 106 11.78 -5.31 30.94
CA GLY A 106 11.76 -3.93 31.39
C GLY A 106 10.35 -3.41 31.15
N ARG A 107 9.68 -2.99 32.23
CA ARG A 107 8.37 -2.33 32.16
C ARG A 107 8.44 -1.28 31.06
N VAL A 108 7.88 -1.60 29.90
CA VAL A 108 7.87 -0.71 28.75
C VAL A 108 7.14 0.53 29.21
N SER A 109 7.78 1.70 29.09
CA SER A 109 7.17 2.95 29.54
C SER A 109 5.82 3.14 28.86
N TYR A 110 4.87 3.76 29.55
CA TYR A 110 3.52 3.98 29.01
C TYR A 110 3.53 4.57 27.57
N PRO A 111 4.37 5.59 27.25
CA PRO A 111 4.45 6.09 25.87
C PRO A 111 4.93 5.06 24.83
N ALA A 112 5.91 4.22 25.19
CA ALA A 112 6.43 3.19 24.31
C ALA A 112 5.38 2.09 24.04
N ARG A 113 4.62 1.73 25.08
CA ARG A 113 3.52 0.77 24.98
C ARG A 113 2.37 1.31 24.14
N LEU A 114 1.94 2.55 24.39
CA LEU A 114 0.90 3.21 23.60
C LEU A 114 1.29 3.26 22.12
N GLY A 115 2.54 3.64 21.83
CA GLY A 115 3.07 3.65 20.46
C GLY A 115 3.14 2.27 19.80
N GLN A 116 3.41 1.21 20.57
CA GLN A 116 3.36 -0.16 20.07
C GLN A 116 1.93 -0.57 19.71
N LEU A 117 0.98 -0.44 20.64
CA LEU A 117 -0.43 -0.79 20.42
C LEU A 117 -1.03 -0.02 19.24
N TYR A 118 -0.72 1.28 19.12
CA TYR A 118 -1.12 2.07 17.96
C TYR A 118 -0.63 1.45 16.64
N ARG A 119 0.65 1.06 16.56
CA ARG A 119 1.23 0.47 15.34
C ARG A 119 0.65 -0.91 15.01
N GLU A 120 0.22 -1.66 16.00
CA GLU A 120 -0.41 -2.97 15.82
C GLU A 120 -1.85 -2.84 15.28
N ILE A 121 -2.62 -1.90 15.82
CA ILE A 121 -4.05 -1.73 15.49
C ILE A 121 -4.23 -0.93 14.19
N ARG A 122 -3.44 0.12 14.00
CA ARG A 122 -3.64 1.11 12.94
C ARG A 122 -3.74 0.52 11.52
N PRO A 123 -2.93 -0.47 11.11
CA PRO A 123 -2.96 -0.99 9.74
C PRO A 123 -4.25 -1.73 9.36
N ALA A 124 -5.05 -2.16 10.33
CA ALA A 124 -6.31 -2.87 10.11
C ALA A 124 -7.55 -1.97 10.23
N MET A 125 -7.38 -0.73 10.70
CA MET A 125 -8.49 0.17 11.03
C MET A 125 -8.58 1.33 10.05
N HIS A 126 -9.40 1.17 9.00
CA HIS A 126 -9.74 2.23 8.05
C HIS A 126 -11.24 2.45 7.95
N THR A 127 -11.99 2.43 9.05
CA THR A 127 -13.45 2.47 9.04
C THR A 127 -14.01 3.71 8.36
N ASN A 128 -13.54 4.91 8.73
CA ASN A 128 -14.06 6.15 8.16
C ASN A 128 -13.53 6.35 6.74
N LEU A 129 -12.26 6.01 6.48
CA LEU A 129 -11.72 6.11 5.15
C LEU A 129 -12.39 5.13 4.17
N SER A 130 -12.68 3.90 4.59
CA SER A 130 -13.37 2.91 3.75
C SER A 130 -14.77 3.36 3.39
N ARG A 131 -15.50 4.00 4.32
CA ARG A 131 -16.78 4.65 4.03
C ARG A 131 -16.62 5.74 2.98
N ALA A 132 -15.71 6.69 3.18
CA ALA A 132 -15.50 7.80 2.24
C ALA A 132 -15.05 7.32 0.84
N VAL A 133 -14.18 6.32 0.78
CA VAL A 133 -13.76 5.67 -0.47
C VAL A 133 -14.93 4.94 -1.12
N GLY A 134 -15.73 4.21 -0.33
CA GLY A 134 -16.90 3.49 -0.80
C GLY A 134 -17.96 4.41 -1.40
N ASP A 135 -18.25 5.53 -0.74
CA ASP A 135 -19.15 6.57 -1.23
C ASP A 135 -18.66 7.15 -2.57
N ALA A 136 -17.35 7.41 -2.68
CA ALA A 136 -16.73 7.92 -3.91
C ALA A 136 -16.76 6.91 -5.07
N LEU A 137 -16.73 5.61 -4.77
CA LEU A 137 -16.79 4.52 -5.75
C LEU A 137 -18.22 4.03 -6.03
N GLY A 138 -19.19 4.38 -5.18
CA GLY A 138 -20.57 3.88 -5.25
C GLY A 138 -20.73 2.42 -4.79
N VAL A 139 -19.83 1.91 -3.95
CA VAL A 139 -19.86 0.53 -3.43
C VAL A 139 -19.54 0.52 -1.93
N PRO A 140 -20.20 -0.32 -1.11
CA PRO A 140 -19.82 -0.48 0.28
C PRO A 140 -18.44 -1.14 0.38
N LEU A 141 -17.60 -0.65 1.29
CA LEU A 141 -16.28 -1.20 1.55
C LEU A 141 -16.12 -1.53 3.04
N GLU A 142 -15.52 -2.69 3.30
CA GLU A 142 -15.11 -3.09 4.64
C GLU A 142 -13.94 -2.25 5.16
N ALA A 143 -13.82 -2.15 6.48
CA ALA A 143 -12.82 -1.32 7.16
C ALA A 143 -11.36 -1.72 6.87
N ASP A 144 -11.11 -2.93 6.38
CA ASP A 144 -9.80 -3.45 6.03
C ASP A 144 -9.58 -3.58 4.51
N SER A 145 -10.48 -2.99 3.71
CA SER A 145 -10.43 -3.04 2.25
C SER A 145 -9.09 -2.58 1.67
N LEU A 146 -8.66 -3.24 0.61
CA LEU A 146 -7.41 -2.90 -0.08
C LEU A 146 -7.46 -1.50 -0.69
N GLU A 147 -8.63 -1.09 -1.19
CA GLU A 147 -8.90 0.24 -1.72
C GLU A 147 -8.66 1.33 -0.69
N ALA A 148 -9.13 1.14 0.55
CA ALA A 148 -8.88 2.08 1.64
C ALA A 148 -7.40 2.10 2.05
N LYS A 149 -6.74 0.95 2.13
CA LYS A 149 -5.30 0.86 2.45
C LYS A 149 -4.43 1.57 1.41
N ILE A 150 -4.71 1.38 0.12
CA ILE A 150 -4.03 2.07 -0.99
C ILE A 150 -4.28 3.59 -0.90
N THR A 151 -5.55 3.99 -0.74
CA THR A 151 -5.93 5.40 -0.63
C THR A 151 -5.26 6.08 0.56
N HIS A 152 -5.23 5.42 1.71
CA HIS A 152 -4.53 5.87 2.92
C HIS A 152 -3.05 6.11 2.63
N SER A 153 -2.37 5.12 2.03
CA SER A 153 -0.94 5.20 1.74
C SER A 153 -0.58 6.39 0.84
N PHE A 154 -1.34 6.60 -0.24
CA PHE A 154 -1.08 7.69 -1.17
C PHE A 154 -1.49 9.06 -0.62
N THR A 155 -2.61 9.14 0.12
CA THR A 155 -3.05 10.39 0.76
C THR A 155 -2.06 10.84 1.83
N GLN A 156 -1.58 9.93 2.68
CA GLN A 156 -0.55 10.27 3.67
C GLN A 156 0.78 10.65 3.03
N ARG A 157 1.21 9.94 1.99
CA ARG A 157 2.44 10.29 1.26
C ARG A 157 2.33 11.68 0.62
N TYR A 158 1.16 12.04 0.09
CA TYR A 158 0.90 13.38 -0.42
C TYR A 158 0.92 14.45 0.68
N ALA A 159 0.26 14.18 1.81
CA ALA A 159 0.25 15.11 2.94
C ALA A 159 1.65 15.35 3.53
N ALA A 160 2.51 14.33 3.55
CA ALA A 160 3.88 14.42 4.07
C ALA A 160 4.85 15.14 3.11
N HIS A 161 4.65 15.00 1.79
CA HIS A 161 5.50 15.63 0.79
C HIS A 161 4.83 16.87 0.23
N VAL A 162 5.13 18.02 0.86
CA VAL A 162 4.56 19.34 0.54
C VAL A 162 4.81 19.79 -0.91
N THR A 163 5.77 19.20 -1.61
CA THR A 163 6.21 19.69 -2.94
C THR A 163 6.00 18.70 -4.08
N ARG A 164 6.55 17.47 -4.02
CA ARG A 164 6.42 16.45 -5.08
C ARG A 164 6.60 15.03 -4.55
N ILE A 165 5.72 14.10 -4.95
CA ILE A 165 5.95 12.67 -4.69
C ILE A 165 6.58 12.04 -5.93
N PRO A 166 7.78 11.45 -5.86
CA PRO A 166 8.29 10.61 -6.92
C PRO A 166 7.52 9.28 -6.92
N LEU A 167 6.75 9.04 -7.98
CA LEU A 167 6.04 7.79 -8.18
C LEU A 167 6.65 7.04 -9.35
N ILE A 168 7.00 5.77 -9.14
CA ILE A 168 7.52 4.91 -10.19
C ILE A 168 6.40 3.98 -10.65
N ILE A 169 6.01 4.11 -11.92
CA ILE A 169 5.04 3.23 -12.57
C ILE A 169 5.76 2.44 -13.66
N VAL A 170 5.49 1.13 -13.70
CA VAL A 170 5.92 0.27 -14.81
C VAL A 170 4.74 0.09 -15.75
N LEU A 171 4.94 0.42 -17.03
CA LEU A 171 3.91 0.44 -18.07
C LEU A 171 4.27 -0.52 -19.20
N PHE A 172 3.42 -1.51 -19.40
CA PHE A 172 3.45 -2.40 -20.55
C PHE A 172 2.17 -2.26 -21.37
N LYS A 173 2.21 -2.72 -22.62
CA LYS A 173 1.00 -2.89 -23.44
C LYS A 173 0.29 -4.14 -22.98
N ASP A 174 0.92 -5.29 -23.14
CA ASP A 174 0.44 -6.59 -22.68
C ASP A 174 1.60 -7.33 -22.00
N ILE A 175 1.27 -8.19 -21.03
CA ILE A 175 2.23 -9.04 -20.32
C ILE A 175 1.80 -10.49 -20.51
N GLU A 176 2.71 -11.31 -21.01
CA GLU A 176 2.57 -12.76 -21.10
C GLU A 176 3.64 -13.44 -20.25
N ILE A 177 3.21 -14.27 -19.31
CA ILE A 177 4.09 -15.07 -18.45
C ILE A 177 3.91 -16.52 -18.85
N GLY A 178 4.93 -17.09 -19.50
CA GLY A 178 4.96 -18.47 -19.98
C GLY A 178 4.83 -19.52 -18.88
N ARG A 179 4.74 -20.80 -19.28
CA ARG A 179 4.61 -21.91 -18.34
C ARG A 179 5.82 -22.01 -17.42
N ASN A 180 5.58 -22.22 -16.13
CA ASN A 180 6.61 -22.24 -15.07
C ASN A 180 7.54 -21.01 -15.07
N ALA A 181 7.15 -19.92 -15.72
CA ALA A 181 7.96 -18.71 -15.80
C ALA A 181 7.66 -17.78 -14.62
N THR A 182 8.61 -16.93 -14.26
CA THR A 182 8.43 -15.95 -13.19
C THR A 182 8.74 -14.55 -13.69
N LEU A 183 7.78 -13.65 -13.56
CA LEU A 183 7.99 -12.21 -13.69
C LEU A 183 8.09 -11.61 -12.29
N THR A 184 9.23 -11.01 -11.96
CA THR A 184 9.41 -10.29 -10.70
C THR A 184 9.42 -8.80 -10.93
N LEU A 185 8.57 -8.06 -10.21
CA LEU A 185 8.59 -6.61 -10.20
C LEU A 185 9.42 -6.10 -9.01
N GLY A 186 10.41 -5.25 -9.31
CA GLY A 186 11.30 -4.66 -8.32
C GLY A 186 10.58 -3.73 -7.32
N SER A 187 11.13 -3.61 -6.12
CA SER A 187 10.48 -2.98 -4.96
C SER A 187 10.22 -1.47 -5.08
N LYS A 188 10.94 -0.83 -6.02
CA LYS A 188 10.80 0.59 -6.32
C LYS A 188 9.51 0.90 -7.08
N ALA A 189 8.96 -0.05 -7.83
CA ALA A 189 7.70 0.13 -8.53
C ALA A 189 6.54 0.23 -7.52
N LYS A 190 5.66 1.21 -7.75
CA LYS A 190 4.45 1.45 -6.93
C LYS A 190 3.17 1.12 -7.68
N SER A 191 3.24 0.94 -8.99
CA SER A 191 2.11 0.49 -9.79
C SER A 191 2.60 -0.22 -11.05
N LEU A 192 1.84 -1.22 -11.50
CA LEU A 192 2.03 -1.95 -12.74
C LEU A 192 0.81 -1.73 -13.63
N TRP A 193 1.02 -1.23 -14.85
CA TRP A 193 -0.05 -0.94 -15.80
C TRP A 193 0.15 -1.79 -17.05
N ALA A 194 -0.91 -2.48 -17.47
CA ALA A 194 -0.99 -3.25 -18.70
C ALA A 194 -2.44 -3.22 -19.23
N ASN A 195 -2.66 -3.63 -20.47
CA ASN A 195 -4.00 -3.92 -20.97
C ASN A 195 -4.37 -5.35 -20.58
N ASP A 196 -3.58 -6.33 -21.01
CA ASP A 196 -3.77 -7.74 -20.66
C ASP A 196 -2.57 -8.29 -19.86
N ILE A 197 -2.87 -9.05 -18.81
CA ILE A 197 -1.88 -9.88 -18.11
C ILE A 197 -2.32 -11.34 -18.25
N ARG A 198 -1.52 -12.16 -18.94
CA ARG A 198 -1.77 -13.58 -19.16
C ARG A 198 -0.73 -14.40 -18.43
N ILE A 199 -1.17 -15.30 -17.56
CA ILE A 199 -0.34 -16.17 -16.74
C ILE A 199 -0.65 -17.62 -17.11
N HIS A 200 0.30 -18.27 -17.79
CA HIS A 200 0.18 -19.68 -18.15
C HIS A 200 0.42 -20.59 -16.93
N THR A 201 0.14 -21.88 -17.07
CA THR A 201 0.23 -22.88 -15.99
C THR A 201 1.58 -22.85 -15.28
N GLY A 202 1.57 -22.75 -13.95
CA GLY A 202 2.77 -22.66 -13.11
C GLY A 202 3.51 -21.31 -13.20
N GLY A 203 3.08 -20.41 -14.07
CA GLY A 203 3.61 -19.05 -14.21
C GLY A 203 3.28 -18.19 -13.00
N ARG A 204 4.15 -17.23 -12.67
CA ARG A 204 4.03 -16.40 -11.47
C ARG A 204 4.35 -14.94 -11.77
N LEU A 205 3.51 -14.04 -11.25
CA LEU A 205 3.82 -12.62 -11.08
C LEU A 205 4.18 -12.39 -9.62
N VAL A 206 5.44 -12.07 -9.35
CA VAL A 206 5.96 -11.82 -8.01
C VAL A 206 6.18 -10.33 -7.82
N ILE A 207 5.64 -9.80 -6.74
CA ILE A 207 5.78 -8.40 -6.35
C ILE A 207 6.63 -8.35 -5.08
N THR A 208 7.71 -7.57 -5.12
CA THR A 208 8.65 -7.46 -3.99
C THR A 208 8.38 -6.25 -3.09
N SER A 209 7.45 -5.37 -3.45
CA SER A 209 7.01 -4.25 -2.60
C SER A 209 5.75 -4.59 -1.81
N SER A 210 5.55 -3.88 -0.69
CA SER A 210 4.47 -4.16 0.25
C SER A 210 3.07 -4.01 -0.35
N TYR A 211 2.82 -2.92 -1.08
CA TYR A 211 1.56 -2.69 -1.79
C TYR A 211 1.82 -2.02 -3.13
N ILE A 212 1.24 -2.59 -4.19
CA ILE A 212 1.24 -2.00 -5.54
C ILE A 212 -0.19 -2.02 -6.05
N LYS A 213 -0.50 -1.00 -6.86
CA LYS A 213 -1.71 -1.03 -7.66
C LYS A 213 -1.42 -1.69 -9.01
N ILE A 214 -2.06 -2.83 -9.30
CA ILE A 214 -2.09 -3.40 -10.65
C ILE A 214 -3.28 -2.79 -11.38
N ARG A 215 -3.04 -2.23 -12.57
CA ARG A 215 -4.07 -1.74 -13.48
C ARG A 215 -3.98 -2.56 -14.75
N ALA A 216 -4.99 -3.39 -14.96
CA ALA A 216 -5.16 -4.19 -16.17
C ALA A 216 -6.61 -4.14 -16.63
N THR A 217 -6.84 -4.18 -17.94
CA THR A 217 -8.16 -4.39 -18.54
C THR A 217 -8.60 -5.84 -18.32
N SER A 218 -7.67 -6.79 -18.42
CA SER A 218 -7.91 -8.21 -18.17
C SER A 218 -6.72 -8.84 -17.46
N VAL A 219 -6.99 -9.67 -16.46
CA VAL A 219 -6.02 -10.61 -15.89
C VAL A 219 -6.57 -12.01 -16.11
N ARG A 220 -5.82 -12.85 -16.82
CA ARG A 220 -6.20 -14.24 -17.12
C ARG A 220 -5.10 -15.16 -16.62
N GLY A 221 -5.50 -16.19 -15.89
CA GLY A 221 -4.60 -17.25 -15.49
C GLY A 221 -5.32 -18.58 -15.53
N ASN A 222 -4.60 -19.64 -15.86
CA ASN A 222 -5.03 -20.99 -15.49
C ASN A 222 -4.73 -21.14 -13.99
N LEU A 223 -5.70 -20.77 -13.16
CA LEU A 223 -5.70 -21.01 -11.71
C LEU A 223 -6.03 -22.50 -11.50
N ALA A 224 -5.09 -23.38 -11.84
CA ALA A 224 -5.12 -24.79 -11.51
C ALA A 224 -4.21 -25.05 -10.30
#